data_AF-A0A401Q2J4-F1
#
_entry.id   AF-A0A401Q2J4-F1
#
_cell.length_a   1.000
_cell.length_b   1.000
_cell.length_c   1.000
_cell.angle_alpha   90.00
_cell.angle_beta   90.00
_cell.angle_gamma   90.00
#
_symmetry.space_group_name_H-M   'P 1'
#
loop_
_entity.id
_entity.type
_entity.pdbx_description
1 polymer ?
#
loop_
_entity_poly.entity_id
_entity_poly.type
_entity_poly.pdbx_seq_one_letter_code
_entity_poly.pdbx_strand_id
1 'polypeptide(L)'
;VGSFLKTPKFPIWVVCSESHFSVLFGLKKELMSDWKFERRFDLYYYDGLANQQDEIRLTVDASEGCSVEGDDDLIPPLELCIRTKWKGAFVDWNGTDPIL
;
A
#
# COMPACT_ATOMS: atom_id res chain seq x y z
N VAL A 1 5.17 14.07 -6.87
CA VAL A 1 6.29 13.42 -6.15
C VAL A 1 7.00 12.45 -7.11
N GLY A 2 8.33 12.46 -7.18
CA GLY A 2 9.14 11.59 -8.04
C GLY A 2 9.24 10.13 -7.56
N SER A 3 10.20 9.37 -8.11
CA SER A 3 10.41 7.93 -7.87
C SER A 3 11.52 7.59 -6.85
N PHE A 4 12.24 8.60 -6.34
CA PHE A 4 13.30 8.38 -5.35
C PHE A 4 12.74 7.67 -4.10
N LEU A 5 13.44 6.62 -3.65
CA LEU A 5 13.10 5.76 -2.50
C LEU A 5 11.80 4.93 -2.63
N LYS A 6 11.07 5.01 -3.74
CA LYS A 6 9.84 4.23 -3.94
C LYS A 6 10.09 2.82 -4.49
N THR A 7 11.28 2.54 -5.01
CA THR A 7 11.61 1.23 -5.60
C THR A 7 12.81 0.60 -4.88
N PRO A 8 12.64 0.19 -3.60
CA PRO A 8 13.69 -0.49 -2.84
C PRO A 8 14.07 -1.84 -3.47
N LYS A 9 15.25 -2.36 -3.12
CA LYS A 9 15.71 -3.69 -3.59
C LYS A 9 14.85 -4.85 -3.07
N PHE A 10 14.24 -4.66 -1.91
CA PHE A 10 13.27 -5.55 -1.30
C PHE A 10 11.96 -4.78 -1.13
N PRO A 11 10.79 -5.39 -1.39
CA PRO A 11 9.48 -4.74 -1.32
C PRO A 11 9.09 -4.47 0.15
N ILE A 12 9.84 -3.61 0.83
CA ILE A 12 9.64 -3.22 2.22
C ILE A 12 9.71 -1.70 2.25
N TRP A 13 8.66 -1.07 2.78
CA TRP A 13 8.52 0.36 2.93
C TRP A 13 8.21 0.70 4.38
N VAL A 14 8.89 1.71 4.90
CA VAL A 14 8.46 2.39 6.12
C VAL A 14 7.59 3.54 5.69
N VAL A 15 6.34 3.54 6.13
CA VAL A 15 5.36 4.59 5.85
C VAL A 15 5.26 5.49 7.07
N CYS A 16 5.49 6.78 6.85
CA CYS A 16 5.14 7.82 7.79
C CYS A 16 3.78 8.37 7.37
N SER A 17 2.72 7.92 8.06
CA SER A 17 1.38 8.43 7.85
C SER A 17 1.01 9.22 9.08
N GLU A 18 0.75 10.52 8.90
CA GLU A 18 0.50 11.47 9.99
C GLU A 18 1.63 11.49 11.04
N SER A 19 1.35 11.00 12.26
CA SER A 19 2.30 10.95 13.39
C SER A 19 2.75 9.52 13.73
N HIS A 20 2.47 8.54 12.88
CA HIS A 20 2.79 7.14 13.13
C HIS A 20 3.65 6.51 12.03
N PHE A 21 4.59 5.67 12.44
CA PHE A 21 5.43 4.89 11.54
C PHE A 21 4.93 3.47 11.48
N SER A 22 4.67 3.00 10.27
CA SER A 22 4.24 1.63 9.98
C SER A 22 5.13 1.01 8.91
N VAL A 23 5.07 -0.31 8.78
CA VAL A 23 5.78 -1.07 7.76
C VAL A 23 4.76 -1.69 6.80
N LEU A 24 4.94 -1.41 5.51
CA LEU A 24 4.30 -2.14 4.42
C LEU A 24 5.34 -3.05 3.78
N PHE A 25 4.99 -4.30 3.52
CA PHE A 25 5.87 -5.20 2.79
C PHE A 25 5.14 -6.16 1.86
N GLY A 26 5.75 -6.46 0.73
CA GLY A 26 5.31 -7.52 -0.17
C GLY A 26 6.12 -8.79 0.06
N LEU A 27 5.55 -9.94 -0.25
CA LEU A 27 6.25 -11.23 -0.13
C LEU A 27 7.11 -11.57 -1.35
N LYS A 28 6.81 -10.95 -2.50
CA LYS A 28 7.46 -11.23 -3.79
C LYS A 28 8.44 -10.12 -4.15
N LYS A 29 9.72 -10.46 -4.27
CA LYS A 29 10.77 -9.50 -4.61
C LYS A 29 10.59 -8.94 -6.03
N GLU A 30 10.00 -9.73 -6.91
CA GLU A 30 9.68 -9.40 -8.30
C GLU A 30 8.80 -8.16 -8.41
N LEU A 31 8.05 -7.83 -7.36
CA LEU A 31 7.24 -6.61 -7.29
C LEU A 31 8.07 -5.35 -7.59
N MET A 32 9.36 -5.32 -7.23
CA MET A 32 10.25 -4.18 -7.44
C MET A 32 11.02 -4.20 -8.77
N SER A 33 10.90 -5.26 -9.56
CA SER A 33 11.76 -5.48 -10.73
C SER A 33 11.00 -5.85 -12.00
N ASP A 34 9.74 -6.29 -11.89
CA ASP A 34 8.93 -6.70 -13.03
C ASP A 34 7.54 -6.06 -12.97
N TRP A 35 7.27 -5.20 -13.95
CA TRP A 35 6.02 -4.45 -14.12
C TRP A 35 4.78 -5.36 -14.18
N LYS A 36 4.93 -6.63 -14.56
CA LYS A 36 3.80 -7.59 -14.56
C LYS A 36 3.30 -7.87 -13.15
N PHE A 37 4.21 -7.89 -12.17
CA PHE A 37 3.88 -8.11 -10.76
C PHE A 37 3.34 -6.83 -10.11
N GLU A 38 3.62 -5.66 -10.69
CA GLU A 38 3.06 -4.38 -10.23
C GLU A 38 1.58 -4.19 -10.62
N ARG A 39 1.01 -5.04 -11.48
CA ARG A 39 -0.42 -4.92 -11.86
C ARG A 39 -1.37 -5.30 -10.73
N ARG A 40 -1.09 -6.38 -10.02
CA ARG A 40 -1.92 -6.83 -8.89
C ARG A 40 -1.09 -7.67 -7.93
N PHE A 41 -1.07 -7.29 -6.66
CA PHE A 41 -0.22 -7.90 -5.65
C PHE A 41 -0.74 -7.64 -4.24
N ASP A 42 -0.23 -8.42 -3.29
CA ASP A 42 -0.58 -8.28 -1.89
C ASP A 42 0.54 -7.55 -1.13
N LEU A 43 0.15 -6.60 -0.29
CA LEU A 43 0.98 -5.98 0.73
C LEU A 43 0.48 -6.38 2.12
N TYR A 44 1.41 -6.45 3.05
CA TYR A 44 1.15 -6.75 4.45
C TYR A 44 1.49 -5.52 5.26
N TYR A 45 0.57 -5.15 6.14
CA TYR A 45 0.69 -3.98 6.99
C TYR A 45 0.97 -4.38 8.44
N TYR A 46 1.94 -3.70 9.04
CA TYR A 46 2.31 -3.89 10.44
C TYR A 46 2.72 -2.56 11.06
N ASP A 47 2.05 -2.15 12.14
CA ASP A 47 2.26 -0.85 12.78
C ASP A 47 2.83 -0.93 14.20
N GLY A 48 3.01 -2.15 14.72
CA GLY A 48 3.57 -2.40 16.04
C GLY A 48 2.71 -1.88 17.21
N LEU A 49 1.51 -1.37 16.94
CA LEU A 49 0.57 -0.89 17.96
C LEU A 49 -0.50 -1.96 18.24
N ALA A 50 -1.16 -1.82 19.39
CA ALA A 50 -2.38 -2.55 19.76
C ALA A 50 -2.35 -4.09 19.71
N ASN A 51 -1.18 -4.74 19.87
CA ASN A 51 -1.09 -6.21 19.92
C ASN A 51 -1.85 -6.88 18.76
N GLN A 52 -1.64 -6.35 17.54
CA GLN A 52 -2.25 -6.80 16.29
C GLN A 52 -2.34 -8.34 16.27
N GLN A 53 -3.57 -8.86 16.41
CA GLN A 53 -3.80 -10.30 16.59
C GLN A 53 -3.83 -11.03 15.24
N ASP A 54 -4.26 -10.32 14.19
CA ASP A 54 -4.46 -10.86 12.85
C ASP A 54 -3.62 -10.12 11.81
N GLU A 55 -3.29 -10.84 10.73
CA GLU A 55 -2.58 -10.26 9.59
C GLU A 55 -3.45 -9.24 8.85
N ILE A 56 -2.91 -8.04 8.61
CA ILE A 56 -3.58 -7.05 7.77
C ILE A 56 -3.02 -7.18 6.36
N ARG A 57 -3.79 -7.82 5.48
CA ARG A 57 -3.45 -8.01 4.07
C ARG A 57 -4.20 -7.00 3.21
N LEU A 58 -3.46 -6.25 2.42
CA LEU A 58 -3.97 -5.30 1.44
C LEU A 58 -3.75 -5.85 0.04
N THR A 59 -4.83 -6.01 -0.74
CA THR A 59 -4.71 -6.35 -2.16
C THR A 59 -4.65 -5.05 -2.95
N VAL A 60 -3.54 -4.79 -3.62
CA VAL A 60 -3.36 -3.61 -4.47
C VAL A 60 -3.55 -4.02 -5.92
N ASP A 61 -4.51 -3.39 -6.61
CA ASP A 61 -4.69 -3.51 -8.05
C ASP A 61 -4.31 -2.17 -8.72
N ALA A 62 -3.20 -2.18 -9.44
CA ALA A 62 -2.68 -1.04 -10.19
C ALA A 62 -2.75 -1.28 -11.71
N SER A 63 -3.67 -2.16 -12.16
CA SER A 63 -3.99 -2.24 -13.59
C SER A 63 -4.47 -0.89 -14.10
N GLU A 64 -4.05 -0.53 -15.33
CA GLU A 64 -4.12 0.83 -15.82
C GLU A 64 -5.56 1.42 -15.74
N GLY A 65 -5.73 2.43 -14.90
CA GLY A 65 -6.86 3.36 -14.99
C GLY A 65 -8.00 3.17 -13.98
N CYS A 66 -7.77 2.72 -12.75
CA CYS A 66 -8.77 2.90 -11.70
C CYS A 66 -8.80 4.38 -11.27
N SER A 67 -9.47 5.22 -12.06
CA SER A 67 -9.84 6.58 -11.66
C SER A 67 -10.89 6.47 -10.57
N VAL A 68 -10.44 6.40 -9.32
CA VAL A 68 -11.34 6.60 -8.18
C VAL A 68 -11.62 8.10 -8.14
N GLU A 69 -12.60 8.55 -8.94
CA GLU A 69 -13.26 9.85 -8.78
C GLU A 69 -14.14 9.81 -7.52
N GLY A 70 -13.52 9.49 -6.39
CA GLY A 70 -14.14 9.40 -5.07
C GLY A 70 -13.56 10.48 -4.18
N ASP A 71 -14.44 11.07 -3.37
CA ASP A 71 -14.15 12.06 -2.35
C ASP A 71 -12.89 11.68 -1.55
N ASP A 72 -11.79 12.41 -1.77
CA ASP A 72 -10.46 12.13 -1.19
C ASP A 72 -10.51 12.12 0.35
N ASP A 73 -11.51 12.79 0.94
CA ASP A 73 -11.75 12.91 2.38
C ASP A 73 -12.16 11.59 3.07
N LEU A 74 -12.64 10.59 2.33
CA LEU A 74 -12.99 9.26 2.89
C LEU A 74 -11.89 8.22 2.72
N ILE A 75 -10.75 8.59 2.12
CA ILE A 75 -9.69 7.66 1.77
C ILE A 75 -8.66 7.64 2.91
N PRO A 76 -8.37 6.46 3.49
CA PRO A 76 -7.38 6.36 4.57
C PRO A 76 -6.03 6.95 4.15
N PRO A 77 -5.34 7.72 5.01
CA PRO A 77 -4.04 8.32 4.71
C PRO A 77 -2.99 7.31 4.21
N LEU A 78 -3.07 6.06 4.69
CA LEU A 78 -2.24 4.95 4.23
C LEU A 78 -2.44 4.62 2.74
N GLU A 79 -3.69 4.61 2.28
CA GLU A 79 -4.02 4.34 0.88
C GLU A 79 -3.52 5.46 -0.04
N LEU A 80 -3.66 6.71 0.39
CA LEU A 80 -3.08 7.86 -0.30
C LEU A 80 -1.56 7.71 -0.44
N CYS A 81 -0.87 7.22 0.61
CA CYS A 81 0.56 6.92 0.55
C CYS A 81 0.91 5.85 -0.50
N ILE A 82 0.15 4.74 -0.55
CA ILE A 82 0.30 3.67 -1.56
C ILE A 82 0.14 4.23 -2.97
N ARG A 83 -0.88 5.08 -3.18
CA ARG A 83 -1.17 5.73 -4.46
C ARG A 83 -0.08 6.69 -4.93
N THR A 84 0.80 7.17 -4.04
CA THR A 84 1.96 7.96 -4.46
C THR A 84 2.97 7.13 -5.28
N LYS A 85 3.00 5.81 -5.10
CA LYS A 85 3.84 4.88 -5.87
C LYS A 85 3.05 4.26 -7.02
N TRP A 86 1.89 3.68 -6.75
CA TRP A 86 1.01 3.08 -7.76
C TRP A 86 -0.18 3.98 -8.02
N LYS A 87 -0.01 4.92 -8.94
CA LYS A 87 -1.02 5.95 -9.23
C LYS A 87 -2.32 5.31 -9.70
N GLY A 88 -3.43 5.71 -9.10
CA GLY A 88 -4.76 5.17 -9.43
C GLY A 88 -4.93 3.70 -9.06
N ALA A 89 -4.12 3.19 -8.13
CA ALA A 89 -4.33 1.84 -7.61
C ALA A 89 -5.54 1.78 -6.68
N PHE A 90 -6.31 0.71 -6.81
CA PHE A 90 -7.36 0.33 -5.88
C PHE A 90 -6.76 -0.52 -4.75
N VAL A 91 -7.09 -0.19 -3.51
CA VAL A 91 -6.60 -0.93 -2.33
C VAL A 91 -7.79 -1.59 -1.64
N ASP A 92 -7.76 -2.93 -1.60
CA ASP A 92 -8.75 -3.74 -0.89
C ASP A 92 -8.18 -4.22 0.44
N TRP A 93 -8.88 -3.94 1.54
CA TRP A 93 -8.49 -4.33 2.91
C TRP A 93 -8.86 -5.78 3.26
N ASN A 94 -9.36 -6.56 2.29
CA ASN A 94 -9.75 -7.97 2.45
C ASN A 94 -10.70 -8.24 3.62
N GLY A 95 -11.57 -7.28 3.96
CA GLY A 95 -12.50 -7.38 5.10
C GLY A 95 -11.93 -6.95 6.45
N THR A 96 -10.69 -6.43 6.49
CA THR A 96 -10.15 -5.71 7.65
C THR A 96 -10.71 -4.29 7.67
N ASP A 97 -11.04 -3.78 8.85
CA ASP A 97 -11.40 -2.38 9.00
C ASP A 97 -10.22 -1.46 8.63
N PRO A 98 -10.42 -0.46 7.75
CA PRO A 98 -9.38 0.47 7.39
C PRO A 98 -8.93 1.28 8.59
N ILE A 99 -7.61 1.44 8.73
CA ILE A 99 -7.02 2.23 9.82
C ILE A 99 -7.22 3.71 9.46
N LEU A 100 -8.02 4.41 10.28
CA LEU A 100 -8.25 5.84 10.23
C LEU A 100 -7.09 6.59 10.90
#